data_AF-A0AAV5WDT0-F1
#
_entry.id   AF-A0AAV5WDT0-F1
#
_cell.length_a   1.000
_cell.length_b   1.000
_cell.length_c   1.000
_cell.angle_alpha   90.00
_cell.angle_beta   90.00
_cell.angle_gamma   90.00
#
_symmetry.space_group_name_H-M   'P 1'
#
loop_
_entity.id
_entity.type
_entity.pdbx_description
1 polymer ?
#
loop_
_entity_poly.entity_id
_entity_poly.type
_entity_poly.pdbx_seq_one_letter_code
_entity_poly.pdbx_strand_id
1 'polypeptide(L)'
;RKQRQSGCKSPRAESMSAPPEYSSLPNLRSTSSQIENGISIDLVCAAQKEANFLRMIDRKAPLLYEGDVVRDAIRRYEQYWLPLQAIHPNTDIIPPLDVHWIWHCHMLSPLHYDEDCISICGRVIDHKLLSSDEIQKRYESSLRAWDSFCAPEPYDFMSHSTTSKEYIPKSKYDLISAVQRQRNFNYQVSLPHYTSTQFLTDAVKRYIEFLLLKQTYPDQFLTPAYDFDLIWHTHQVHPLNYSRDCISIFGCLLKHDDSVNDRSKNSKLLKVRLLF
;
A
#
# COMPACT_ATOMS: atom_id res chain seq x y z
N ARG A 1 -27.58 -37.51 61.93
CA ARG A 1 -28.33 -37.80 60.68
C ARG A 1 -27.42 -37.40 59.50
N LYS A 2 -26.89 -38.43 58.80
CA LYS A 2 -26.23 -38.47 57.46
C LYS A 2 -24.89 -37.74 57.20
N GLN A 3 -23.88 -38.58 56.99
CA GLN A 3 -22.67 -38.41 56.16
C GLN A 3 -23.00 -37.96 54.72
N ARG A 4 -22.03 -37.32 54.05
CA ARG A 4 -21.52 -37.79 52.74
C ARG A 4 -20.18 -37.14 52.39
N GLN A 5 -19.20 -38.01 52.17
CA GLN A 5 -17.92 -37.74 51.49
C GLN A 5 -18.20 -37.26 50.06
N SER A 6 -17.41 -36.30 49.56
CA SER A 6 -17.21 -36.12 48.13
C SER A 6 -15.71 -35.94 47.88
N GLY A 7 -15.16 -36.86 47.09
CA GLY A 7 -13.73 -37.02 46.88
C GLY A 7 -13.14 -35.95 45.97
N CYS A 8 -11.95 -35.50 46.32
CA CYS A 8 -11.08 -34.74 45.44
C CYS A 8 -10.59 -35.67 44.31
N LYS A 9 -11.07 -35.47 43.08
CA LYS A 9 -10.48 -36.07 41.87
C LYS A 9 -9.60 -35.01 41.23
N SER A 10 -8.29 -35.20 41.31
CA SER A 10 -7.33 -34.48 40.46
C SER A 10 -7.59 -34.82 38.99
N PRO A 11 -7.63 -33.84 38.07
CA PRO A 11 -7.71 -34.14 36.64
C PRO A 11 -6.42 -34.83 36.20
N ARG A 12 -6.57 -35.95 35.49
CA ARG A 12 -5.50 -36.63 34.77
C ARG A 12 -4.78 -35.60 33.89
N ALA A 13 -3.46 -35.51 34.03
CA ALA A 13 -2.62 -34.83 33.06
C ALA A 13 -2.76 -35.57 31.72
N GLU A 14 -3.54 -34.99 30.79
CA GLU A 14 -3.51 -35.39 29.40
C GLU A 14 -2.11 -35.08 28.87
N SER A 15 -1.47 -36.10 28.28
CA SER A 15 -0.16 -35.94 27.66
C SER A 15 -0.25 -34.88 26.57
N MET A 16 0.37 -33.72 26.79
CA MET A 16 0.61 -32.75 25.75
C MET A 16 1.43 -33.46 24.66
N SER A 17 0.82 -33.71 23.50
CA SER A 17 1.55 -34.15 22.32
C SER A 17 2.63 -33.11 22.03
N ALA A 18 3.86 -33.58 21.81
CA ALA A 18 4.97 -32.72 21.40
C ALA A 18 4.55 -31.84 20.21
N PRO A 19 5.05 -30.59 20.11
CA PRO A 19 4.83 -29.76 18.93
C PRO A 19 5.24 -30.56 17.68
N PRO A 20 4.53 -30.42 16.55
CA PRO A 20 4.96 -31.07 15.31
C PRO A 20 6.41 -30.67 15.03
N GLU A 21 7.25 -31.66 14.72
CA GLU A 21 8.61 -31.40 14.24
C GLU A 21 8.51 -30.51 13.01
N TYR A 22 8.92 -29.26 13.15
CA TYR A 22 9.10 -28.38 12.01
C TYR A 22 10.26 -28.95 11.19
N SER A 23 9.93 -29.60 10.08
CA SER A 23 10.91 -29.96 9.05
C SER A 23 11.77 -28.72 8.79
N SER A 24 13.09 -28.85 8.96
CA SER A 24 14.06 -27.80 8.64
C SER A 24 13.67 -27.15 7.32
N LEU A 25 13.33 -25.85 7.35
CA LEU A 25 13.00 -25.11 6.14
C LEU A 25 14.15 -25.30 5.15
N PRO A 26 13.89 -25.71 3.90
CA PRO A 26 14.93 -25.89 2.90
C PRO A 26 15.76 -24.61 2.75
N ASN A 27 17.03 -24.76 2.34
CA ASN A 27 17.99 -23.67 2.19
C ASN A 27 17.35 -22.45 1.48
N LEU A 28 17.19 -21.36 2.23
CA LEU A 28 16.73 -20.08 1.71
C LEU A 28 17.64 -19.62 0.56
N ARG A 29 17.05 -19.01 -0.47
CA ARG A 29 17.80 -18.58 -1.67
C ARG A 29 18.74 -17.39 -1.40
N SER A 30 18.48 -16.63 -0.34
CA SER A 30 19.26 -15.47 0.07
C SER A 30 19.24 -15.36 1.60
N THR A 31 20.05 -14.49 2.16
CA THR A 31 19.95 -14.07 3.56
C THR A 31 19.11 -12.80 3.68
N SER A 32 18.55 -12.52 4.87
CA SER A 32 17.82 -11.28 5.13
C SER A 32 18.66 -10.03 4.82
N SER A 33 19.97 -10.07 5.09
CA SER A 33 20.90 -8.98 4.75
C SER A 33 21.07 -8.81 3.23
N GLN A 34 21.08 -9.89 2.44
CA GLN A 34 21.12 -9.77 0.98
C GLN A 34 19.84 -9.16 0.42
N ILE A 35 18.68 -9.52 0.97
CA ILE A 35 17.39 -8.91 0.61
C ILE A 35 17.38 -7.43 0.98
N GLU A 36 17.79 -7.09 2.20
CA GLU A 36 17.87 -5.71 2.70
C GLU A 36 18.78 -4.83 1.83
N ASN A 37 19.96 -5.33 1.43
CA ASN A 37 20.87 -4.63 0.53
C ASN A 37 20.29 -4.42 -0.89
N GLY A 38 19.27 -5.18 -1.27
CA GLY A 38 18.54 -5.01 -2.53
C GLY A 38 17.49 -3.89 -2.48
N ILE A 39 17.11 -3.42 -1.28
CA ILE A 39 16.15 -2.33 -1.08
C ILE A 39 16.90 -1.01 -1.05
N SER A 40 16.40 -0.06 -1.82
CA SER A 40 17.14 1.15 -2.17
C SER A 40 16.60 2.44 -1.56
N ILE A 41 15.57 2.33 -0.73
CA ILE A 41 14.94 3.44 -0.03
C ILE A 41 15.00 3.19 1.48
N ASP A 42 15.05 4.27 2.25
CA ASP A 42 14.85 4.20 3.71
C ASP A 42 13.38 3.92 3.99
N LEU A 43 13.04 2.64 4.17
CA LEU A 43 11.67 2.20 4.41
C LEU A 43 11.09 2.75 5.72
N VAL A 44 11.90 2.99 6.75
CA VAL A 44 11.38 3.51 8.03
C VAL A 44 10.97 4.98 7.86
N CYS A 45 11.83 5.79 7.24
CA CYS A 45 11.53 7.19 6.95
C CYS A 45 10.35 7.30 5.96
N ALA A 46 10.34 6.48 4.91
CA ALA A 46 9.27 6.46 3.92
C ALA A 46 7.93 6.02 4.54
N ALA A 47 7.92 4.99 5.39
CA ALA A 47 6.70 4.49 6.02
C ALA A 47 6.11 5.50 7.02
N GLN A 48 6.97 6.31 7.64
CA GLN A 48 6.49 7.41 8.47
C GLN A 48 5.72 8.46 7.66
N LYS A 49 6.15 8.72 6.42
CA LYS A 49 5.47 9.63 5.48
C LYS A 49 4.19 8.99 4.94
N GLU A 50 4.21 7.70 4.62
CA GLU A 50 3.04 6.89 4.26
C GLU A 50 1.94 6.97 5.33
N ALA A 51 2.27 6.63 6.58
CA ALA A 51 1.31 6.69 7.68
C ALA A 51 0.73 8.10 7.89
N ASN A 52 1.54 9.15 7.70
CA ASN A 52 1.06 10.53 7.80
C ASN A 52 0.15 10.93 6.62
N PHE A 53 0.47 10.50 5.41
CA PHE A 53 -0.38 10.70 4.23
C PHE A 53 -1.73 10.01 4.40
N LEU A 54 -1.74 8.75 4.82
CA LEU A 54 -2.95 7.98 5.09
C LEU A 54 -3.83 8.65 6.17
N ARG A 55 -3.22 9.20 7.22
CA ARG A 55 -3.94 10.02 8.22
C ARG A 55 -4.53 11.31 7.65
N MET A 56 -3.91 11.92 6.64
CA MET A 56 -4.49 13.08 5.94
C MET A 56 -5.71 12.68 5.12
N ILE A 57 -5.66 11.53 4.44
CA ILE A 57 -6.79 10.96 3.70
C ILE A 57 -7.96 10.68 4.65
N ASP A 58 -7.71 10.05 5.80
CA ASP A 58 -8.74 9.73 6.78
C ASP A 58 -9.46 10.97 7.33
N ARG A 59 -8.73 12.08 7.54
CA ARG A 59 -9.34 13.36 7.96
C ARG A 59 -10.31 13.94 6.93
N LYS A 60 -10.20 13.54 5.66
CA LYS A 60 -11.05 13.96 4.54
C LYS A 60 -11.88 12.80 3.98
N ALA A 61 -11.96 11.68 4.71
CA ALA A 61 -12.67 10.47 4.29
C ALA A 61 -14.13 10.74 3.84
N PRO A 62 -14.94 11.58 4.51
CA PRO A 62 -16.31 11.84 4.07
C PRO A 62 -16.43 12.48 2.68
N LEU A 63 -15.32 12.94 2.08
CA LEU A 63 -15.28 13.55 0.75
C LEU A 63 -14.53 12.66 -0.23
N LEU A 64 -13.34 12.17 0.14
CA LEU A 64 -12.44 11.45 -0.76
C LEU A 64 -12.93 10.05 -1.17
N TYR A 65 -13.95 9.51 -0.51
CA TYR A 65 -14.57 8.23 -0.87
C TYR A 65 -15.94 8.38 -1.55
N GLU A 66 -16.43 9.60 -1.74
CA GLU A 66 -17.72 9.87 -2.40
C GLU A 66 -17.62 9.60 -3.90
N GLY A 67 -18.61 8.91 -4.47
CA GLY A 67 -18.52 8.39 -5.83
C GLY A 67 -18.27 9.45 -6.90
N ASP A 68 -18.90 10.62 -6.78
CA ASP A 68 -18.69 11.73 -7.72
C ASP A 68 -17.31 12.37 -7.57
N VAL A 69 -16.82 12.50 -6.33
CA VAL A 69 -15.48 13.04 -6.04
C VAL A 69 -14.41 12.09 -6.59
N VAL A 70 -14.55 10.78 -6.37
CA VAL A 70 -13.63 9.76 -6.88
C VAL A 70 -13.60 9.77 -8.41
N ARG A 71 -14.77 9.84 -9.07
CA ARG A 71 -14.85 9.90 -10.54
C ARG A 71 -14.16 11.14 -11.10
N ASP A 72 -14.39 12.30 -10.50
CA ASP A 72 -13.74 13.54 -10.94
C ASP A 72 -12.24 13.55 -10.64
N ALA A 73 -11.82 12.99 -9.50
CA ALA A 73 -10.40 12.82 -9.16
C ALA A 73 -9.67 11.91 -10.15
N ILE A 74 -10.30 10.81 -10.62
CA ILE A 74 -9.75 9.95 -11.67
C ILE A 74 -9.58 10.74 -12.97
N ARG A 75 -10.59 11.53 -13.37
CA ARG A 75 -10.48 12.42 -14.53
C ARG A 75 -9.30 13.39 -14.35
N ARG A 76 -9.20 14.06 -13.21
CA ARG A 76 -8.14 15.06 -12.95
C ARG A 76 -6.75 14.42 -12.94
N TYR A 77 -6.63 13.21 -12.38
CA TYR A 77 -5.42 12.41 -12.37
C TYR A 77 -4.95 12.03 -13.79
N GLU A 78 -5.83 11.48 -14.62
CA GLU A 78 -5.46 10.98 -15.96
C GLU A 78 -5.37 12.09 -17.02
N GLN A 79 -6.16 13.16 -16.91
CA GLN A 79 -6.16 14.25 -17.89
C GLN A 79 -5.10 15.32 -17.63
N TYR A 80 -4.75 15.56 -16.36
CA TYR A 80 -3.85 16.66 -16.01
C TYR A 80 -2.58 16.17 -15.35
N TRP A 81 -2.69 15.41 -14.26
CA TRP A 81 -1.52 15.10 -13.44
C TRP A 81 -0.52 14.17 -14.13
N LEU A 82 -0.99 13.04 -14.69
CA LEU A 82 -0.13 12.12 -15.43
C LEU A 82 0.56 12.81 -16.63
N PRO A 83 -0.16 13.54 -17.52
CA PRO A 83 0.49 14.29 -18.59
C PRO A 83 1.49 15.35 -18.11
N LEU A 84 1.15 16.12 -17.06
CA LEU A 84 2.04 17.13 -16.49
C LEU A 84 3.38 16.51 -16.05
N GLN A 85 3.32 15.41 -15.29
CA GLN A 85 4.52 14.71 -14.84
C GLN A 85 5.27 13.98 -15.96
N ALA A 86 4.58 13.56 -17.02
CA ALA A 86 5.24 12.94 -18.17
C ALA A 86 6.09 13.94 -18.97
N ILE A 87 5.56 15.15 -19.18
CA ILE A 87 6.22 16.23 -19.92
C ILE A 87 7.30 16.90 -19.07
N HIS A 88 6.99 17.16 -17.80
CA HIS A 88 7.88 17.81 -16.85
C HIS A 88 8.01 16.96 -15.58
N PRO A 89 8.77 15.84 -15.63
CA PRO A 89 9.01 15.02 -14.44
C PRO A 89 9.64 15.89 -13.35
N ASN A 90 8.85 16.22 -12.34
CA ASN A 90 9.24 17.16 -11.32
C ASN A 90 8.69 16.71 -9.97
N THR A 91 9.58 16.17 -9.15
CA THR A 91 9.24 15.75 -7.78
C THR A 91 9.12 16.92 -6.80
N ASP A 92 9.33 18.17 -7.24
CA ASP A 92 9.17 19.38 -6.43
C ASP A 92 7.80 20.05 -6.54
N ILE A 93 6.86 19.42 -7.27
CA ILE A 93 5.44 19.77 -7.19
C ILE A 93 4.65 18.64 -6.54
N ILE A 94 3.58 19.02 -5.85
CA ILE A 94 2.64 18.12 -5.21
C ILE A 94 1.28 18.17 -5.93
N PRO A 95 0.57 17.04 -6.06
CA PRO A 95 -0.76 17.02 -6.63
C PRO A 95 -1.82 17.56 -5.66
N PRO A 96 -2.99 17.98 -6.15
CA PRO A 96 -4.21 18.09 -5.35
C PRO A 96 -4.48 16.80 -4.57
N LEU A 97 -5.06 16.90 -3.37
CA LEU A 97 -5.17 15.75 -2.45
C LEU A 97 -6.00 14.60 -3.02
N ASP A 98 -7.08 14.90 -3.73
CA ASP A 98 -7.94 13.91 -4.40
C ASP A 98 -7.19 13.19 -5.53
N VAL A 99 -6.43 13.93 -6.35
CA VAL A 99 -5.55 13.37 -7.38
C VAL A 99 -4.45 12.52 -6.75
N HIS A 100 -3.83 12.99 -5.65
CA HIS A 100 -2.80 12.24 -4.93
C HIS A 100 -3.35 10.90 -4.43
N TRP A 101 -4.59 10.89 -3.95
CA TRP A 101 -5.21 9.67 -3.45
C TRP A 101 -5.44 8.63 -4.55
N ILE A 102 -5.95 9.05 -5.71
CA ILE A 102 -6.09 8.15 -6.87
C ILE A 102 -4.73 7.61 -7.31
N TRP A 103 -3.73 8.49 -7.39
CA TRP A 103 -2.39 8.10 -7.80
C TRP A 103 -1.78 7.07 -6.85
N HIS A 104 -1.89 7.31 -5.54
CA HIS A 104 -1.46 6.39 -4.50
C HIS A 104 -2.12 5.01 -4.66
N CYS A 105 -3.44 4.96 -4.77
CA CYS A 105 -4.19 3.71 -4.95
C CYS A 105 -3.77 2.95 -6.23
N HIS A 106 -3.45 3.68 -7.30
CA HIS A 106 -3.02 3.08 -8.56
C HIS A 106 -1.66 2.36 -8.41
N MET A 107 -0.69 2.98 -7.75
CA MET A 107 0.66 2.42 -7.54
C MET A 107 0.65 1.13 -6.70
N LEU A 108 -0.37 0.93 -5.87
CA LEU A 108 -0.56 -0.31 -5.11
C LEU A 108 -0.96 -1.52 -5.98
N SER A 109 -1.12 -1.32 -7.29
CA SER A 109 -1.10 -2.39 -8.29
C SER A 109 0.03 -2.17 -9.30
N PRO A 110 1.28 -2.53 -8.95
CA PRO A 110 2.47 -2.12 -9.71
C PRO A 110 2.46 -2.50 -11.20
N LEU A 111 1.91 -3.67 -11.54
CA LEU A 111 1.81 -4.11 -12.94
C LEU A 111 0.82 -3.26 -13.74
N HIS A 112 -0.37 -3.01 -13.19
CA HIS A 112 -1.34 -2.16 -13.87
C HIS A 112 -0.89 -0.71 -13.93
N TYR A 113 -0.25 -0.21 -12.87
CA TYR A 113 0.33 1.14 -12.84
C TYR A 113 1.35 1.33 -13.97
N ASP A 114 2.28 0.37 -14.13
CA ASP A 114 3.24 0.37 -15.22
C ASP A 114 2.55 0.37 -16.59
N GLU A 115 1.68 -0.61 -16.84
CA GLU A 115 0.95 -0.74 -18.12
C GLU A 115 0.12 0.51 -18.47
N ASP A 116 -0.65 1.03 -17.51
CA ASP A 116 -1.51 2.19 -17.71
C ASP A 116 -0.69 3.47 -17.87
N CYS A 117 0.41 3.67 -17.12
CA CYS A 117 1.30 4.82 -17.33
C CYS A 117 1.96 4.80 -18.72
N ILE A 118 2.46 3.64 -19.16
CA ILE A 118 3.00 3.48 -20.52
C ILE A 118 1.92 3.78 -21.56
N SER A 119 0.70 3.26 -21.39
CA SER A 119 -0.40 3.49 -22.32
C SER A 119 -0.89 4.93 -22.37
N ILE A 120 -0.96 5.62 -21.21
CA ILE A 120 -1.54 6.96 -21.09
C ILE A 120 -0.53 8.05 -21.46
N CYS A 121 0.72 7.91 -21.02
CA CYS A 121 1.72 8.97 -21.12
C CYS A 121 3.11 8.51 -21.60
N GLY A 122 3.25 7.25 -22.02
CA GLY A 122 4.47 6.73 -22.68
C GLY A 122 5.63 6.41 -21.74
N ARG A 123 5.47 6.59 -20.43
CA ARG A 123 6.50 6.32 -19.42
C ARG A 123 5.88 6.10 -18.04
N VAL A 124 6.57 5.35 -17.18
CA VAL A 124 6.25 5.28 -15.76
C VAL A 124 6.57 6.62 -15.11
N ILE A 125 5.64 7.12 -14.31
CA ILE A 125 5.83 8.33 -13.51
C ILE A 125 6.31 7.92 -12.12
N ASP A 126 7.41 8.51 -11.68
CA ASP A 126 7.96 8.23 -10.36
C ASP A 126 7.19 8.98 -9.27
N HIS A 127 7.27 8.48 -8.05
CA HIS A 127 6.57 9.06 -6.90
C HIS A 127 7.39 8.90 -5.63
N LYS A 128 7.17 9.83 -4.71
CA LYS A 128 7.56 9.72 -3.31
C LYS A 128 6.62 10.56 -2.45
N LEU A 129 6.34 10.08 -1.25
CA LEU A 129 5.65 10.91 -0.27
C LEU A 129 6.61 11.89 0.38
N LEU A 130 6.04 13.01 0.84
CA LEU A 130 6.75 14.13 1.42
C LEU A 130 6.30 14.35 2.87
N SER A 131 7.21 14.88 3.69
CA SER A 131 6.86 15.41 5.01
C SER A 131 6.04 16.69 4.92
N SER A 132 5.39 17.07 6.01
CA SER A 132 4.60 18.31 6.09
C SER A 132 5.42 19.57 5.73
N ASP A 133 6.67 19.64 6.18
CA ASP A 133 7.57 20.77 5.88
C ASP A 133 7.94 20.82 4.39
N GLU A 134 8.15 19.66 3.78
CA GLU A 134 8.42 19.53 2.35
C GLU A 134 7.22 19.92 1.49
N ILE A 135 6.00 19.56 1.94
CA ILE A 135 4.72 19.93 1.32
C ILE A 135 4.54 21.46 1.39
N GLN A 136 4.73 22.05 2.57
CA GLN A 136 4.55 23.49 2.78
C GLN A 136 5.48 24.33 1.88
N LYS A 137 6.74 23.91 1.72
CA LYS A 137 7.71 24.59 0.85
C LYS A 137 7.37 24.53 -0.63
N ARG A 138 6.61 23.51 -1.06
CA ARG A 138 6.28 23.24 -2.48
C ARG A 138 4.88 23.69 -2.88
N TYR A 139 4.06 24.12 -1.93
CA TYR A 139 2.67 24.43 -2.19
C TYR A 139 2.50 25.52 -3.26
N GLU A 140 3.20 26.64 -3.13
CA GLU A 140 3.09 27.75 -4.09
C GLU A 140 3.60 27.39 -5.50
N SER A 141 4.70 26.64 -5.61
CA SER A 141 5.19 26.18 -6.92
C SER A 141 4.23 25.20 -7.57
N SER A 142 3.55 24.36 -6.77
CA SER A 142 2.55 23.41 -7.24
C SER A 142 1.31 24.11 -7.77
N LEU A 143 0.84 25.15 -7.08
CA LEU A 143 -0.25 26.00 -7.58
C LEU A 143 0.11 26.63 -8.93
N ARG A 144 1.29 27.25 -9.04
CA ARG A 144 1.73 27.88 -10.29
C ARG A 144 1.86 26.88 -11.44
N ALA A 145 2.42 25.69 -11.18
CA ALA A 145 2.55 24.65 -12.18
C ALA A 145 1.18 24.13 -12.64
N TRP A 146 0.27 23.92 -11.70
CA TRP A 146 -1.09 23.49 -11.98
C TRP A 146 -1.86 24.55 -12.76
N ASP A 147 -1.85 25.81 -12.34
CA ASP A 147 -2.54 26.90 -13.04
C ASP A 147 -1.99 27.08 -14.46
N SER A 148 -0.68 26.93 -14.65
CA SER A 148 -0.06 27.05 -15.97
C SER A 148 -0.42 25.91 -16.93
N PHE A 149 -0.62 24.69 -16.42
CA PHE A 149 -0.82 23.50 -17.26
C PHE A 149 -2.29 23.06 -17.36
N CYS A 150 -3.02 23.19 -16.27
CA CYS A 150 -4.35 22.62 -16.07
C CYS A 150 -5.48 23.64 -16.22
N ALA A 151 -5.19 24.94 -16.36
CA ALA A 151 -6.23 25.96 -16.46
C ALA A 151 -7.28 25.65 -17.55
N PRO A 152 -8.58 25.85 -17.27
CA PRO A 152 -9.15 26.52 -16.08
C PRO A 152 -9.46 25.58 -14.89
N GLU A 153 -8.95 24.35 -14.87
CA GLU A 153 -9.20 23.40 -13.78
C GLU A 153 -8.54 23.89 -12.47
N PRO A 154 -9.29 24.03 -11.36
CA PRO A 154 -8.73 24.54 -10.12
C PRO A 154 -7.83 23.50 -9.44
N TYR A 155 -6.87 23.95 -8.63
CA TYR A 155 -6.09 23.05 -7.78
C TYR A 155 -6.91 22.48 -6.62
N ASP A 156 -7.67 23.33 -5.93
CA ASP A 156 -8.58 22.91 -4.86
C ASP A 156 -9.82 22.23 -5.45
N PHE A 157 -9.92 20.91 -5.26
CA PHE A 157 -11.01 20.08 -5.75
C PHE A 157 -12.38 20.41 -5.12
N MET A 158 -12.40 21.16 -4.02
CA MET A 158 -13.63 21.60 -3.36
C MET A 158 -14.20 22.90 -3.94
N SER A 159 -13.45 23.59 -4.81
CA SER A 159 -13.80 24.93 -5.30
C SER A 159 -14.90 24.96 -6.38
N HIS A 160 -15.34 23.80 -6.88
CA HIS A 160 -16.43 23.69 -7.85
C HIS A 160 -17.53 22.74 -7.38
N SER A 161 -18.78 23.10 -7.68
CA SER A 161 -19.91 22.18 -7.64
C SER A 161 -19.68 21.15 -8.76
N THR A 162 -19.55 19.87 -8.38
CA THR A 162 -19.40 18.71 -9.27
C THR A 162 -20.54 18.65 -10.28
N THR A 163 -20.41 19.41 -11.36
CA THR A 163 -21.19 19.16 -12.56
C THR A 163 -20.47 17.99 -13.20
N SER A 164 -21.02 16.78 -13.03
CA SER A 164 -20.44 15.54 -13.52
C SER A 164 -20.07 15.71 -15.00
N LYS A 165 -18.77 15.86 -15.27
CA LYS A 165 -18.24 15.77 -16.63
C LYS A 165 -18.21 14.28 -16.94
N GLU A 166 -19.00 13.85 -17.91
CA GLU A 166 -18.94 12.46 -18.36
C GLU A 166 -17.52 12.17 -18.86
N TYR A 167 -16.81 11.31 -18.15
CA TYR A 167 -15.43 10.96 -18.43
C TYR A 167 -15.30 9.44 -18.42
N ILE A 168 -14.65 8.92 -19.46
CA ILE A 168 -14.33 7.50 -19.58
C ILE A 168 -12.87 7.34 -19.14
N PRO A 169 -12.59 6.62 -18.03
CA PRO A 169 -11.23 6.34 -17.60
C PRO A 169 -10.41 5.65 -18.69
N LYS A 170 -9.15 6.06 -18.81
CA LYS A 170 -8.16 5.48 -19.74
C LYS A 170 -7.45 4.28 -19.12
N SER A 171 -7.30 4.26 -17.79
CA SER A 171 -6.75 3.12 -17.05
C SER A 171 -7.61 1.87 -17.25
N LYS A 172 -6.95 0.72 -17.41
CA LYS A 172 -7.62 -0.58 -17.40
C LYS A 172 -7.93 -1.04 -15.98
N TYR A 173 -7.13 -0.59 -15.02
CA TYR A 173 -7.32 -0.93 -13.62
C TYR A 173 -8.54 -0.21 -13.03
N ASP A 174 -9.37 -0.95 -12.28
CA ASP A 174 -10.54 -0.37 -11.61
C ASP A 174 -10.12 0.44 -10.39
N LEU A 175 -9.81 1.72 -10.64
CA LEU A 175 -9.41 2.70 -9.63
C LEU A 175 -10.53 2.98 -8.61
N ILE A 176 -11.80 2.89 -9.00
CA ILE A 176 -12.93 3.09 -8.08
C ILE A 176 -12.93 1.99 -7.04
N SER A 177 -12.84 0.73 -7.47
CA SER A 177 -12.76 -0.41 -6.56
C SER A 177 -11.47 -0.40 -5.74
N ALA A 178 -10.34 0.04 -6.31
CA ALA A 178 -9.08 0.18 -5.58
C ALA A 178 -9.22 1.16 -4.40
N VAL A 179 -9.80 2.35 -4.63
CA VAL A 179 -10.07 3.34 -3.57
C VAL A 179 -10.91 2.74 -2.44
N GLN A 180 -11.93 1.94 -2.75
CA GLN A 180 -12.77 1.30 -1.73
C GLN A 180 -12.01 0.24 -0.93
N ARG A 181 -11.12 -0.53 -1.56
CA ARG A 181 -10.27 -1.50 -0.85
C ARG A 181 -9.30 -0.79 0.10
N GLN A 182 -8.70 0.30 -0.37
CA GLN A 182 -7.77 1.09 0.43
C GLN A 182 -8.42 1.83 1.59
N ARG A 183 -9.71 2.17 1.51
CA ARG A 183 -10.48 2.68 2.65
C ARG A 183 -10.44 1.73 3.86
N ASN A 184 -10.61 0.43 3.62
CA ASN A 184 -10.59 -0.58 4.68
C ASN A 184 -9.19 -0.76 5.25
N PHE A 185 -8.16 -0.77 4.39
CA PHE A 185 -6.77 -0.86 4.81
C PHE A 185 -6.38 0.33 5.70
N ASN A 186 -6.69 1.56 5.27
CA ASN A 186 -6.38 2.79 5.99
C ASN A 186 -6.91 2.75 7.43
N TYR A 187 -8.16 2.28 7.61
CA TYR A 187 -8.73 2.08 8.94
C TYR A 187 -7.90 1.13 9.83
N GLN A 188 -7.36 0.03 9.28
CA GLN A 188 -6.59 -0.98 10.04
C GLN A 188 -5.22 -0.45 10.49
N VAL A 189 -4.67 0.51 9.76
CA VAL A 189 -3.37 1.14 10.05
C VAL A 189 -3.48 2.52 10.70
N SER A 190 -4.69 2.93 11.10
CA SER A 190 -4.97 4.26 11.66
C SER A 190 -4.47 4.47 13.10
N LEU A 191 -4.07 3.40 13.79
CA LEU A 191 -3.69 3.46 15.20
C LEU A 191 -2.33 4.17 15.41
N PRO A 192 -2.14 4.92 16.52
CA PRO A 192 -0.96 5.77 16.70
C PRO A 192 0.40 5.05 16.59
N HIS A 193 0.47 3.77 16.93
CA HIS A 193 1.72 3.01 16.88
C HIS A 193 2.27 2.82 15.46
N TYR A 194 1.43 2.92 14.42
CA TYR A 194 1.89 2.93 13.01
C TYR A 194 2.73 4.17 12.64
N THR A 195 2.87 5.13 13.56
CA THR A 195 3.79 6.27 13.45
C THR A 195 4.97 6.20 14.43
N SER A 196 5.18 5.06 15.09
CA SER A 196 6.32 4.85 15.98
C SER A 196 7.52 4.32 15.20
N THR A 197 8.68 4.98 15.32
CA THR A 197 9.93 4.52 14.71
C THR A 197 10.28 3.08 15.08
N GLN A 198 10.08 2.69 16.34
CA GLN A 198 10.38 1.34 16.79
C GLN A 198 9.46 0.31 16.13
N PHE A 199 8.15 0.60 16.09
CA PHE A 199 7.17 -0.28 15.45
C PHE A 199 7.46 -0.44 13.95
N LEU A 200 7.74 0.66 13.25
CA LEU A 200 8.07 0.64 11.83
C LEU A 200 9.38 -0.09 11.55
N THR A 201 10.40 0.08 12.40
CA THR A 201 11.68 -0.66 12.30
C THR A 201 11.45 -2.17 12.39
N ASP A 202 10.61 -2.62 13.33
CA ASP A 202 10.31 -4.03 13.48
C ASP A 202 9.41 -4.56 12.34
N ALA A 203 8.51 -3.73 11.81
CA ALA A 203 7.72 -4.05 10.62
C ALA A 203 8.60 -4.21 9.37
N VAL A 204 9.63 -3.36 9.20
CA VAL A 204 10.61 -3.48 8.10
C VAL A 204 11.35 -4.81 8.17
N LYS A 205 11.77 -5.28 9.35
CA LYS A 205 12.38 -6.61 9.51
C LYS A 205 11.44 -7.71 9.02
N ARG A 206 10.16 -7.66 9.41
CA ARG A 206 9.15 -8.64 8.95
C ARG A 206 8.88 -8.55 7.46
N TYR A 207 8.92 -7.36 6.87
CA TYR A 207 8.83 -7.17 5.43
C TYR A 207 9.99 -7.84 4.69
N ILE A 208 11.23 -7.70 5.20
CA ILE A 208 12.41 -8.36 4.64
C ILE A 208 12.25 -9.89 4.69
N GLU A 209 11.81 -10.44 5.82
CA GLU A 209 11.52 -11.88 5.94
C GLU A 209 10.41 -12.33 4.98
N PHE A 210 9.37 -11.50 4.78
CA PHE A 210 8.32 -11.76 3.80
C PHE A 210 8.86 -11.82 2.36
N LEU A 211 9.72 -10.88 1.97
CA LEU A 211 10.35 -10.90 0.65
C LEU A 211 11.24 -12.15 0.47
N LEU A 212 11.96 -12.55 1.53
CA LEU A 212 12.79 -13.75 1.51
C LEU A 212 11.95 -15.04 1.32
N LEU A 213 10.83 -15.14 2.05
CA LEU A 213 9.86 -16.23 1.87
C LEU A 213 9.29 -16.21 0.45
N LYS A 214 8.96 -15.04 -0.08
CA LYS A 214 8.40 -14.91 -1.43
C LYS A 214 9.41 -15.27 -2.52
N GLN A 215 10.69 -14.96 -2.32
CA GLN A 215 11.78 -15.34 -3.23
C GLN A 215 11.99 -16.85 -3.25
N THR A 216 11.89 -17.47 -2.06
CA THR A 216 12.09 -18.92 -1.89
C THR A 216 10.89 -19.72 -2.41
N TYR A 217 9.67 -19.21 -2.20
CA TYR A 217 8.40 -19.85 -2.55
C TYR A 217 7.53 -18.96 -3.44
N PRO A 218 7.93 -18.71 -4.70
CA PRO A 218 7.27 -17.73 -5.58
C PRO A 218 5.80 -18.05 -5.86
N ASP A 219 5.42 -19.33 -5.90
CA ASP A 219 4.07 -19.78 -6.20
C ASP A 219 3.13 -19.77 -4.98
N GLN A 220 3.68 -19.64 -3.77
CA GLN A 220 2.87 -19.62 -2.55
C GLN A 220 2.14 -18.29 -2.38
N PHE A 221 0.87 -18.38 -2.00
CA PHE A 221 0.09 -17.23 -1.60
C PHE A 221 0.34 -16.96 -0.11
N LEU A 222 0.96 -15.82 0.19
CA LEU A 222 1.29 -15.38 1.54
C LEU A 222 0.48 -14.11 1.82
N THR A 223 -0.38 -14.17 2.84
CA THR A 223 -1.15 -13.00 3.28
C THR A 223 -0.26 -12.13 4.17
N PRO A 224 0.00 -10.87 3.81
CA PRO A 224 0.77 -9.99 4.68
C PRO A 224 -0.02 -9.61 5.94
N ALA A 225 0.66 -9.40 7.05
CA ALA A 225 0.07 -8.76 8.22
C ALA A 225 0.13 -7.24 8.04
N TYR A 226 -0.86 -6.51 8.57
CA TYR A 226 -1.05 -5.08 8.29
C TYR A 226 0.18 -4.20 8.60
N ASP A 227 0.99 -4.58 9.58
CA ASP A 227 2.18 -3.85 9.97
C ASP A 227 3.23 -3.81 8.86
N PHE A 228 3.61 -4.96 8.30
CA PHE A 228 4.56 -5.03 7.20
C PHE A 228 3.90 -4.86 5.83
N ASP A 229 2.58 -5.01 5.73
CA ASP A 229 1.83 -4.63 4.53
C ASP A 229 1.90 -3.11 4.30
N LEU A 230 1.86 -2.30 5.37
CA LEU A 230 2.12 -0.86 5.28
C LEU A 230 3.52 -0.57 4.71
N ILE A 231 4.53 -1.36 5.11
CA ILE A 231 5.89 -1.24 4.58
C ILE A 231 5.94 -1.65 3.11
N TRP A 232 5.18 -2.68 2.72
CA TRP A 232 5.07 -3.08 1.32
C TRP A 232 4.44 -1.97 0.47
N HIS A 233 3.30 -1.40 0.89
CA HIS A 233 2.65 -0.27 0.22
C HIS A 233 3.62 0.91 0.10
N THR A 234 4.33 1.23 1.20
CA THR A 234 5.39 2.25 1.21
C THR A 234 6.44 2.01 0.13
N HIS A 235 6.86 0.76 -0.06
CA HIS A 235 7.83 0.43 -1.11
C HIS A 235 7.22 0.60 -2.51
N GLN A 236 5.99 0.14 -2.72
CA GLN A 236 5.29 0.20 -4.02
C GLN A 236 5.03 1.61 -4.51
N VAL A 237 4.74 2.56 -3.61
CA VAL A 237 4.54 3.96 -3.97
C VAL A 237 5.86 4.67 -4.36
N HIS A 238 6.98 3.96 -4.41
CA HIS A 238 8.21 4.41 -5.08
C HIS A 238 8.41 3.55 -6.35
N PRO A 239 7.59 3.72 -7.41
CA PRO A 239 7.43 2.73 -8.45
C PRO A 239 8.73 2.40 -9.20
N LEU A 240 9.62 3.37 -9.42
CA LEU A 240 10.92 3.12 -10.06
C LEU A 240 11.88 2.35 -9.15
N ASN A 241 11.96 2.72 -7.87
CA ASN A 241 12.74 1.97 -6.88
C ASN A 241 12.19 0.56 -6.70
N TYR A 242 10.88 0.41 -6.51
CA TYR A 242 10.22 -0.87 -6.30
C TYR A 242 10.48 -1.82 -7.47
N SER A 243 10.36 -1.34 -8.70
CA SER A 243 10.63 -2.14 -9.89
C SER A 243 12.09 -2.61 -9.94
N ARG A 244 13.04 -1.69 -9.76
CA ARG A 244 14.47 -2.04 -9.73
C ARG A 244 14.78 -3.06 -8.63
N ASP A 245 14.29 -2.80 -7.42
CA ASP A 245 14.61 -3.60 -6.25
C ASP A 245 13.97 -4.99 -6.37
N CYS A 246 12.76 -5.09 -6.92
CA CYS A 246 12.13 -6.36 -7.26
C CYS A 246 12.90 -7.12 -8.35
N ILE A 247 13.37 -6.46 -9.41
CA ILE A 247 14.19 -7.10 -10.44
C ILE A 247 15.50 -7.63 -9.84
N SER A 248 16.13 -6.87 -8.92
CA SER A 248 17.33 -7.30 -8.20
C SER A 248 17.07 -8.53 -7.32
N ILE A 249 15.97 -8.53 -6.57
CA ILE A 249 15.66 -9.58 -5.59
C ILE A 249 15.02 -10.83 -6.23
N PHE A 250 14.10 -10.65 -7.17
CA PHE A 250 13.25 -11.70 -7.73
C PHE A 250 13.53 -11.99 -9.21
N GLY A 251 14.23 -11.10 -9.93
CA GLY A 251 14.38 -11.16 -11.38
C GLY A 251 13.16 -10.63 -12.16
N CYS A 252 12.11 -10.18 -11.47
CA CYS A 252 10.90 -9.63 -12.07
C CYS A 252 10.18 -8.69 -11.09
N LEU A 253 9.20 -7.91 -11.58
CA LEU A 253 8.35 -7.11 -10.72
C LEU A 253 7.45 -8.01 -9.87
N LEU A 254 7.50 -7.85 -8.55
CA LEU A 254 6.62 -8.58 -7.65
C LEU A 254 5.20 -8.00 -7.74
N LYS A 255 4.24 -8.86 -8.10
CA LYS A 255 2.83 -8.50 -8.13
C LYS A 255 2.26 -8.30 -6.74
N HIS A 256 1.29 -7.40 -6.63
CA HIS A 256 0.46 -7.21 -5.44
C HIS A 256 -1.01 -7.29 -5.84
N ASP A 257 -1.76 -8.16 -5.16
CA ASP A 257 -3.18 -8.41 -5.41
C ASP A 257 -3.97 -8.05 -4.15
N ASP A 258 -4.42 -6.80 -4.09
CA ASP A 258 -5.20 -6.26 -2.97
C ASP A 258 -6.68 -6.64 -3.04
N SER A 259 -7.12 -7.35 -4.10
CA SER A 259 -8.51 -7.76 -4.29
C SER A 259 -8.97 -8.85 -3.33
N VAL A 260 -8.03 -9.52 -2.66
CA VAL A 260 -8.28 -10.69 -1.82
C VAL A 260 -8.65 -10.26 -0.39
N ASN A 261 -9.84 -9.68 -0.23
CA ASN A 261 -10.38 -9.26 1.08
C ASN A 261 -11.47 -10.20 1.63
N ASP A 262 -11.86 -11.23 0.88
CA ASP A 262 -12.88 -12.18 1.31
C ASP A 262 -12.38 -13.03 2.47
N ARG A 263 -13.10 -12.98 3.60
CA ARG A 263 -12.84 -13.77 4.82
C ARG A 263 -13.89 -14.88 5.03
N SER A 264 -14.71 -15.18 4.02
CA SER A 264 -15.69 -16.26 4.07
C SER A 264 -15.03 -17.64 4.21
N LYS A 265 -15.78 -18.61 4.77
CA LYS A 265 -15.33 -20.01 4.88
C LYS A 265 -15.08 -20.55 3.47
N ASN A 266 -13.84 -20.92 3.15
CA ASN A 266 -13.29 -21.31 1.82
C ASN A 266 -12.67 -20.19 0.95
N SER A 267 -12.63 -18.95 1.45
CA SER A 267 -11.89 -17.86 0.81
C SER A 267 -10.40 -18.18 0.63
N LYS A 268 -9.75 -17.50 -0.33
CA LYS A 268 -8.30 -17.58 -0.51
C LYS A 268 -7.55 -17.28 0.79
N LEU A 269 -8.02 -16.30 1.58
CA LEU A 269 -7.40 -15.91 2.86
C LEU A 269 -7.43 -17.03 3.91
N LEU A 270 -8.53 -17.79 4.02
CA LEU A 270 -8.65 -18.87 5.01
C LEU A 270 -8.11 -20.22 4.55
N LYS A 271 -7.70 -20.34 3.28
CA LYS A 271 -7.03 -21.54 2.74
C LYS A 271 -5.51 -21.54 2.98
N VAL A 272 -4.94 -20.40 3.36
CA VAL A 272 -3.53 -20.30 3.76
C VAL A 272 -3.36 -20.98 5.11
N ARG A 273 -2.74 -22.16 5.14
CA ARG A 273 -2.16 -22.67 6.39
C ARG A 273 -1.07 -21.68 6.78
N LEU A 274 -1.24 -21.03 7.94
CA LEU A 274 -0.22 -20.19 8.55
C LEU A 274 1.10 -20.97 8.59
N LEU A 275 2.07 -20.57 7.78
CA LEU A 275 3.47 -20.92 7.94
C LEU A 275 4.10 -19.83 8.81
N PHE A 276 3.65 -19.75 10.07
CA PHE A 276 4.25 -18.96 11.13
C PHE A 276 4.09 -19.70 12.44
#